data_AF-A0AAU6TUK8-F1
#
_entry.id   AF-A0AAU6TUK8-F1
#
_cell.length_a   1.000
_cell.length_b   1.000
_cell.length_c   1.000
_cell.angle_alpha   90.00
_cell.angle_beta   90.00
_cell.angle_gamma   90.00
#
_symmetry.space_group_name_H-M   'P 1'
#
loop_
_entity.id
_entity.type
_entity.pdbx_description
1 polymer ?
#
loop_
_entity_poly.entity_id
_entity_poly.type
_entity_poly.pdbx_seq_one_letter_code
_entity_poly.pdbx_strand_id
1 'polypeptide(L)'
;MSELQAMITRFRQLKIVPVIAVDNAEDIIPLGNALADNGLPVAEITFRTECAAEAIKLLREARPDMLVGAGTVINREQVRQAKAAGAQFVVSPGLNPNTVQACQQIDIPIVPGINNPSAVEQALELGIDFVKFFPAEPSGGIPMIKAMLAPYHQLQVMPTGGIGLNNIRDYLAIPQIVACGGSWMVPASLIKAKDWAAIGKLAREASEFVK
;
A
#
# COMPACT_ATOMS: atom_id res chain seq x y z
N MET A 1 -20.61 7.08 0.37
CA MET A 1 -19.38 6.58 -0.29
C MET A 1 -18.94 5.37 0.49
N SER A 2 -18.65 4.22 -0.14
CA SER A 2 -18.15 3.05 0.58
C SER A 2 -16.74 3.33 1.16
N GLU A 3 -16.33 2.57 2.19
CA GLU A 3 -14.98 2.70 2.78
C GLU A 3 -13.88 2.55 1.73
N LEU A 4 -14.06 1.61 0.79
CA LEU A 4 -13.16 1.39 -0.34
C LEU A 4 -13.03 2.64 -1.23
N GLN A 5 -14.12 3.31 -1.56
CA GLN A 5 -14.09 4.50 -2.42
C GLN A 5 -13.48 5.72 -1.72
N ALA A 6 -13.72 5.87 -0.41
CA ALA A 6 -13.05 6.88 0.40
C ALA A 6 -11.53 6.64 0.47
N MET A 7 -11.12 5.38 0.64
CA MET A 7 -9.72 4.96 0.61
C MET A 7 -9.05 5.26 -0.74
N ILE A 8 -9.69 4.86 -1.86
CA ILE A 8 -9.18 5.12 -3.21
C ILE A 8 -9.03 6.63 -3.46
N THR A 9 -10.01 7.43 -3.03
CA THR A 9 -9.95 8.89 -3.15
C THR A 9 -8.72 9.45 -2.42
N ARG A 10 -8.46 8.95 -1.22
CA ARG A 10 -7.29 9.36 -0.42
C ARG A 10 -5.98 8.90 -1.06
N PHE A 11 -5.92 7.70 -1.61
CA PHE A 11 -4.75 7.25 -2.36
C PHE A 11 -4.50 8.11 -3.60
N ARG A 12 -5.54 8.48 -4.37
CA ARG A 12 -5.40 9.39 -5.53
C ARG A 12 -4.86 10.76 -5.15
N GLN A 13 -5.27 11.28 -4.00
CA GLN A 13 -4.77 12.57 -3.48
C GLN A 13 -3.29 12.49 -3.08
N LEU A 14 -2.90 11.38 -2.43
CA LEU A 14 -1.54 11.20 -1.91
C LEU A 14 -0.55 10.71 -2.98
N LYS A 15 -1.04 9.99 -4.00
CA LYS A 15 -0.30 9.38 -5.12
C LYS A 15 0.79 8.37 -4.73
N ILE A 16 1.19 8.30 -3.46
CA ILE A 16 2.23 7.43 -2.90
C ILE A 16 1.70 6.73 -1.65
N VAL A 17 2.00 5.43 -1.52
CA VAL A 17 1.78 4.64 -0.30
C VAL A 17 3.13 4.09 0.19
N PRO A 18 3.67 4.57 1.33
CA PRO A 18 4.89 4.02 1.93
C PRO A 18 4.68 2.57 2.38
N VAL A 19 5.54 1.67 1.90
CA VAL A 19 5.56 0.24 2.28
C VAL A 19 6.63 0.04 3.35
N ILE A 20 6.20 -0.25 4.56
CA ILE A 20 7.00 -0.18 5.78
C ILE A 20 7.25 -1.58 6.34
N ALA A 21 8.49 -1.85 6.74
CA ALA A 21 8.82 -2.92 7.66
C ALA A 21 9.54 -2.30 8.86
N VAL A 22 9.12 -2.68 10.06
CA VAL A 22 9.71 -2.24 11.33
C VAL A 22 10.00 -3.47 12.18
N ASP A 23 11.18 -3.49 12.81
CA ASP A 23 11.58 -4.59 13.70
C ASP A 23 11.10 -4.36 15.14
N ASN A 24 10.96 -3.10 15.57
CA ASN A 24 10.38 -2.73 16.86
C ASN A 24 9.06 -1.95 16.65
N ALA A 25 7.98 -2.36 17.32
CA ALA A 25 6.68 -1.71 17.16
C ALA A 25 6.72 -0.21 17.52
N GLU A 26 7.43 0.15 18.60
CA GLU A 26 7.51 1.54 19.10
C GLU A 26 8.13 2.53 18.10
N ASP A 27 8.98 2.05 17.18
CA ASP A 27 9.58 2.89 16.15
C ASP A 27 8.53 3.37 15.12
N ILE A 28 7.32 2.78 15.09
CA ILE A 28 6.24 3.19 14.17
C ILE A 28 5.67 4.57 14.50
N ILE A 29 5.67 4.97 15.78
CA ILE A 29 5.09 6.25 16.21
C ILE A 29 5.91 7.43 15.64
N PRO A 30 7.23 7.53 15.90
CA PRO A 30 8.03 8.59 15.31
C PRO A 30 8.13 8.48 13.78
N LEU A 31 8.12 7.27 13.22
CA LEU A 31 8.06 7.07 11.76
C LEU A 31 6.76 7.61 11.15
N GLY A 32 5.62 7.31 11.77
CA GLY A 32 4.30 7.80 11.36
C GLY A 32 4.21 9.32 11.42
N ASN A 33 4.74 9.92 12.48
CA ASN A 33 4.85 11.38 12.59
C ASN A 33 5.71 11.97 11.47
N ALA A 34 6.89 11.39 11.22
CA ALA A 34 7.76 11.83 10.15
C ALA A 34 7.06 11.76 8.77
N LEU A 35 6.26 10.74 8.49
CA LEU A 35 5.51 10.63 7.24
C LEU A 35 4.38 11.66 7.14
N ALA A 36 3.52 11.71 8.15
CA ALA A 36 2.29 12.48 8.07
C ALA A 36 2.54 13.99 8.17
N ASP A 37 3.48 14.43 8.99
CA ASP A 37 3.86 15.85 9.13
C ASP A 37 4.60 16.36 7.88
N ASN A 38 5.02 15.45 7.00
CA ASN A 38 5.69 15.75 5.73
C ASN A 38 4.84 15.38 4.51
N GLY A 39 3.51 15.28 4.68
CA GLY A 39 2.56 15.20 3.57
C GLY A 39 2.29 13.80 3.04
N LEU A 40 2.63 12.75 3.79
CA LEU A 40 2.26 11.36 3.51
C LEU A 40 1.49 10.73 4.70
N PRO A 41 0.28 11.18 5.03
CA PRO A 41 -0.55 10.61 6.10
C PRO A 41 -1.18 9.26 5.70
N VAL A 42 -0.35 8.30 5.27
CA VAL A 42 -0.71 6.93 4.89
C VAL A 42 0.46 5.97 5.16
N ALA A 43 0.16 4.73 5.56
CA ALA A 43 1.17 3.70 5.81
C ALA A 43 0.64 2.29 5.46
N GLU A 44 1.40 1.52 4.66
CA GLU A 44 1.23 0.06 4.49
C GLU A 44 2.28 -0.65 5.36
N ILE A 45 1.88 -1.13 6.54
CA ILE A 45 2.77 -1.83 7.49
C ILE A 45 2.77 -3.32 7.15
N THR A 46 3.93 -3.84 6.72
CA THR A 46 4.03 -5.22 6.22
C THR A 46 4.12 -6.25 7.33
N PHE A 47 3.36 -7.34 7.22
CA PHE A 47 3.41 -8.55 8.06
C PHE A 47 4.66 -9.41 7.80
N ARG A 48 5.80 -8.76 7.57
CA ARG A 48 7.12 -9.40 7.42
C ARG A 48 7.90 -9.47 8.73
N THR A 49 7.39 -8.80 9.77
CA THR A 49 7.94 -8.80 11.13
C THR A 49 6.85 -9.18 12.12
N GLU A 50 7.25 -9.78 13.25
CA GLU A 50 6.31 -10.27 14.27
C GLU A 50 5.53 -9.12 14.95
N CYS A 51 6.11 -7.92 14.97
CA CYS A 51 5.54 -6.76 15.64
C CYS A 51 4.56 -5.94 14.78
N ALA A 52 4.26 -6.36 13.54
CA ALA A 52 3.44 -5.59 12.60
C ALA A 52 2.04 -5.26 13.14
N ALA A 53 1.37 -6.19 13.81
CA ALA A 53 0.04 -5.95 14.39
C ALA A 53 0.10 -4.90 15.52
N GLU A 54 1.10 -4.99 16.40
CA GLU A 54 1.29 -3.99 17.46
C GLU A 54 1.65 -2.62 16.87
N ALA A 55 2.49 -2.59 15.83
CA ALA A 55 2.84 -1.35 15.14
C ALA A 55 1.61 -0.65 14.51
N ILE A 56 0.70 -1.43 13.91
CA ILE A 56 -0.58 -0.90 13.40
C ILE A 56 -1.37 -0.27 14.55
N LYS A 57 -1.54 -1.00 15.66
CA LYS A 57 -2.31 -0.52 16.82
C LYS A 57 -1.74 0.78 17.38
N LEU A 58 -0.44 0.83 17.65
CA LEU A 58 0.24 2.02 18.15
C LEU A 58 0.08 3.22 17.21
N LEU A 59 0.21 2.99 15.90
CA LEU A 59 0.06 4.08 14.93
C LEU A 59 -1.40 4.56 14.82
N ARG A 60 -2.38 3.66 14.89
CA ARG A 60 -3.81 4.03 14.91
C ARG A 60 -4.16 4.90 16.11
N GLU A 61 -3.60 4.60 17.28
CA GLU A 61 -3.80 5.36 18.51
C GLU A 61 -3.08 6.71 18.46
N ALA A 62 -1.82 6.74 18.02
CA ALA A 62 -1.02 7.96 17.96
C ALA A 62 -1.44 8.93 16.84
N ARG A 63 -1.92 8.40 15.70
CA ARG A 63 -2.28 9.16 14.50
C ARG A 63 -3.63 8.73 13.91
N PRO A 64 -4.75 9.07 14.57
CA PRO A 64 -6.10 8.75 14.07
C PRO A 64 -6.39 9.35 12.69
N ASP A 65 -5.69 10.43 12.32
CA ASP A 65 -5.80 11.13 11.05
C ASP A 65 -5.15 10.36 9.88
N MET A 66 -4.19 9.47 10.14
CA MET A 66 -3.51 8.70 9.10
C MET A 66 -4.36 7.53 8.59
N LEU A 67 -4.17 7.21 7.30
CA LEU A 67 -4.71 6.00 6.70
C LEU A 67 -3.72 4.84 6.89
N VAL A 68 -4.02 3.88 7.77
CA VAL A 68 -3.09 2.81 8.15
C VAL A 68 -3.63 1.46 7.70
N GLY A 69 -2.83 0.69 6.96
CA GLY A 69 -3.18 -0.63 6.46
C GLY A 69 -2.10 -1.67 6.69
N ALA A 70 -2.49 -2.92 6.50
CA ALA A 70 -1.64 -4.09 6.64
C ALA A 70 -1.17 -4.59 5.27
N GLY A 71 0.13 -4.60 5.04
CA GLY A 71 0.76 -5.20 3.86
C GLY A 71 1.23 -6.63 4.10
N THR A 72 1.55 -7.34 3.02
CA THR A 72 2.05 -8.74 3.10
C THR A 72 1.10 -9.70 3.83
N VAL A 73 -0.19 -9.45 3.78
CA VAL A 73 -1.21 -10.35 4.33
C VAL A 73 -1.44 -11.49 3.33
N ILE A 74 -1.19 -12.73 3.75
CA ILE A 74 -1.21 -13.92 2.86
C ILE A 74 -2.24 -14.97 3.27
N ASN A 75 -2.93 -14.82 4.39
CA ASN A 75 -3.92 -15.78 4.88
C ASN A 75 -5.01 -15.14 5.76
N ARG A 76 -6.05 -15.93 6.08
CA ARG A 76 -7.20 -15.52 6.89
C ARG A 76 -6.83 -15.08 8.31
N GLU A 77 -5.80 -15.68 8.90
CA GLU A 77 -5.41 -15.37 10.28
C GLU A 77 -4.79 -13.98 10.38
N GLN A 78 -3.91 -13.64 9.44
CA GLN A 78 -3.33 -12.30 9.36
C GLN A 78 -4.39 -11.23 9.05
N VAL A 79 -5.44 -11.56 8.29
CA VAL A 79 -6.59 -10.65 8.09
C VAL A 79 -7.27 -10.32 9.42
N ARG A 80 -7.51 -11.33 10.28
CA ARG A 80 -8.08 -11.10 11.61
C ARG A 80 -7.17 -10.26 12.50
N GLN A 81 -5.88 -10.59 12.52
CA GLN A 81 -4.87 -9.85 13.29
C GLN A 81 -4.81 -8.37 12.84
N ALA A 82 -4.78 -8.12 11.53
CA ALA A 82 -4.79 -6.77 10.98
C ALA A 82 -6.05 -5.99 11.36
N LYS A 83 -7.24 -6.57 11.22
CA LYS A 83 -8.50 -5.91 11.61
C LYS A 83 -8.54 -5.65 13.12
N ALA A 84 -8.14 -6.60 13.94
CA ALA A 84 -8.10 -6.47 15.40
C ALA A 84 -7.12 -5.38 15.86
N ALA A 85 -5.99 -5.21 15.15
CA ALA A 85 -5.04 -4.11 15.38
C ALA A 85 -5.55 -2.74 14.91
N GLY A 86 -6.67 -2.69 14.19
CA GLY A 86 -7.27 -1.45 13.69
C GLY A 86 -6.81 -1.04 12.29
N ALA A 87 -6.24 -1.96 11.49
CA ALA A 87 -5.97 -1.71 10.08
C ALA A 87 -7.27 -1.33 9.35
N GLN A 88 -7.18 -0.31 8.50
CA GLN A 88 -8.30 0.19 7.71
C GLN A 88 -8.37 -0.46 6.32
N PHE A 89 -7.28 -1.08 5.88
CA PHE A 89 -7.21 -1.81 4.62
C PHE A 89 -6.13 -2.88 4.66
N VAL A 90 -6.22 -3.83 3.73
CA VAL A 90 -5.28 -4.94 3.56
C VAL A 90 -4.66 -4.90 2.16
N VAL A 91 -3.38 -5.22 2.07
CA VAL A 91 -2.64 -5.40 0.82
C VAL A 91 -1.94 -6.75 0.85
N SER A 92 -2.13 -7.54 -0.20
CA SER A 92 -1.45 -8.83 -0.36
C SER A 92 -0.50 -8.78 -1.56
N PRO A 93 0.64 -9.52 -1.54
CA PRO A 93 1.59 -9.52 -2.65
C PRO A 93 1.04 -10.26 -3.88
N GLY A 94 0.11 -11.20 -3.67
CA GLY A 94 -0.59 -11.94 -4.71
C GLY A 94 -2.07 -12.09 -4.36
N LEU A 95 -2.87 -12.63 -5.28
CA LEU A 95 -4.29 -12.88 -5.08
C LEU A 95 -4.50 -14.33 -4.61
N ASN A 96 -4.99 -14.48 -3.38
CA ASN A 96 -5.51 -15.75 -2.87
C ASN A 96 -7.01 -15.56 -2.58
N PRO A 97 -7.91 -16.27 -3.28
CA PRO A 97 -9.36 -16.13 -3.08
C PRO A 97 -9.78 -16.31 -1.62
N ASN A 98 -9.10 -17.19 -0.87
CA ASN A 98 -9.41 -17.41 0.55
C ASN A 98 -9.11 -16.19 1.43
N THR A 99 -8.06 -15.44 1.10
CA THR A 99 -7.69 -14.20 1.80
C THR A 99 -8.65 -13.07 1.43
N VAL A 100 -8.99 -12.94 0.14
CA VAL A 100 -9.98 -11.96 -0.34
C VAL A 100 -11.33 -12.17 0.32
N GLN A 101 -11.84 -13.40 0.32
CA GLN A 101 -13.11 -13.74 0.97
C GLN A 101 -13.07 -13.50 2.49
N ALA A 102 -11.94 -13.74 3.15
CA ALA A 102 -11.80 -13.41 4.57
C ALA A 102 -11.95 -11.91 4.84
N CYS A 103 -11.35 -11.07 3.99
CA CYS A 103 -11.51 -9.62 4.08
C CYS A 103 -12.96 -9.18 3.85
N GLN A 104 -13.61 -9.73 2.82
CA GLN A 104 -15.02 -9.44 2.51
C GLN A 104 -15.96 -9.86 3.65
N GLN A 105 -15.71 -11.00 4.30
CA GLN A 105 -16.53 -11.50 5.42
C GLN A 105 -16.52 -10.60 6.65
N ILE A 106 -15.47 -9.80 6.85
CA ILE A 106 -15.32 -8.92 8.02
C ILE A 106 -15.34 -7.43 7.65
N ASP A 107 -15.74 -7.13 6.43
CA ASP A 107 -15.83 -5.78 5.88
C ASP A 107 -14.53 -4.98 6.12
N ILE A 108 -13.42 -5.47 5.54
CA ILE A 108 -12.18 -4.72 5.43
C ILE A 108 -11.76 -4.64 3.96
N PRO A 109 -11.52 -3.43 3.39
CA PRO A 109 -11.02 -3.28 2.04
C PRO A 109 -9.72 -4.07 1.81
N ILE A 110 -9.62 -4.75 0.66
CA ILE A 110 -8.42 -5.45 0.22
C ILE A 110 -7.98 -4.98 -1.16
N VAL A 111 -6.67 -4.77 -1.33
CA VAL A 111 -6.00 -4.48 -2.62
C VAL A 111 -5.04 -5.65 -2.92
N PRO A 112 -5.50 -6.71 -3.59
CA PRO A 112 -4.70 -7.91 -3.82
C PRO A 112 -3.70 -7.72 -4.96
N GLY A 113 -2.54 -8.37 -4.85
CA GLY A 113 -1.50 -8.36 -5.88
C GLY A 113 -1.82 -9.23 -7.09
N ILE A 114 -1.59 -8.72 -8.30
CA ILE A 114 -1.67 -9.43 -9.58
C ILE A 114 -0.52 -9.01 -10.49
N ASN A 115 -0.23 -9.79 -11.53
CA ASN A 115 0.75 -9.41 -12.55
C ASN A 115 0.47 -9.96 -13.96
N ASN A 116 -0.71 -10.56 -14.18
CA ASN A 116 -1.07 -11.20 -15.44
C ASN A 116 -2.60 -11.21 -15.66
N PRO A 117 -3.08 -11.45 -16.90
CA PRO A 117 -4.51 -11.47 -17.22
C PRO A 117 -5.35 -12.46 -16.41
N SER A 118 -4.87 -13.70 -16.20
CA SER A 118 -5.62 -14.70 -15.43
C SER A 118 -5.89 -14.26 -13.99
N ALA A 119 -4.93 -13.58 -13.37
CA ALA A 119 -5.09 -13.02 -12.04
C ALA A 119 -6.05 -11.81 -12.02
N VAL A 120 -6.08 -11.01 -13.10
CA VAL A 120 -7.08 -9.93 -13.24
C VAL A 120 -8.49 -10.52 -13.35
N GLU A 121 -8.69 -11.54 -14.18
CA GLU A 121 -9.99 -12.19 -14.33
C GLU A 121 -10.49 -12.78 -13.00
N GLN A 122 -9.59 -13.40 -12.24
CA GLN A 122 -9.92 -13.88 -10.90
C GLN A 122 -10.27 -12.75 -9.91
N ALA A 123 -9.61 -11.59 -9.99
CA ALA A 123 -9.96 -10.43 -9.19
C ALA A 123 -11.36 -9.92 -9.54
N LEU A 124 -11.67 -9.79 -10.83
CA LEU A 124 -12.96 -9.33 -11.32
C LEU A 124 -14.10 -10.28 -10.93
N GLU A 125 -13.89 -11.59 -11.01
CA GLU A 125 -14.85 -12.61 -10.56
C GLU A 125 -15.17 -12.47 -9.06
N LEU A 126 -14.20 -12.05 -8.26
CA LEU A 126 -14.36 -11.78 -6.83
C LEU A 126 -14.92 -10.38 -6.53
N GLY A 127 -15.28 -9.60 -7.56
CA GLY A 127 -15.78 -8.24 -7.43
C GLY A 127 -14.71 -7.22 -7.04
N ILE A 128 -13.43 -7.50 -7.32
CA ILE A 128 -12.31 -6.59 -7.06
C ILE A 128 -11.86 -5.92 -8.36
N ASP A 129 -12.01 -4.59 -8.41
CA ASP A 129 -11.58 -3.74 -9.53
C ASP A 129 -10.39 -2.83 -9.18
N PHE A 130 -9.97 -2.77 -7.91
CA PHE A 130 -8.76 -2.09 -7.47
C PHE A 130 -7.71 -3.08 -6.98
N VAL A 131 -6.62 -3.22 -7.73
CA VAL A 131 -5.58 -4.24 -7.52
C VAL A 131 -4.18 -3.64 -7.36
N LYS A 132 -3.31 -4.38 -6.69
CA LYS A 132 -1.87 -4.09 -6.66
C LYS A 132 -1.21 -4.77 -7.86
N PHE A 133 -0.37 -4.05 -8.60
CA PHE A 133 0.48 -4.67 -9.63
C PHE A 133 1.87 -4.92 -9.04
N PHE A 134 2.22 -6.18 -8.81
CA PHE A 134 3.45 -6.55 -8.09
C PHE A 134 4.06 -7.86 -8.61
N PRO A 135 5.40 -7.95 -8.73
CA PRO A 135 6.37 -6.85 -8.64
C PRO A 135 6.40 -6.02 -9.94
N ALA A 136 6.20 -4.71 -9.86
CA ALA A 136 5.91 -3.88 -11.03
C ALA A 136 7.01 -3.88 -12.10
N GLU A 137 8.22 -3.38 -11.78
CA GLU A 137 9.32 -3.36 -12.75
C GLU A 137 9.69 -4.77 -13.24
N PRO A 138 9.88 -5.79 -12.37
CA PRO A 138 10.22 -7.13 -12.83
C PRO A 138 9.14 -7.83 -13.66
N SER A 139 7.88 -7.42 -13.55
CA SER A 139 6.77 -7.96 -14.36
C SER A 139 6.59 -7.25 -15.71
N GLY A 140 7.54 -6.39 -16.11
CA GLY A 140 7.50 -5.67 -17.39
C GLY A 140 6.99 -4.23 -17.30
N GLY A 141 6.78 -3.71 -16.08
CA GLY A 141 6.53 -2.30 -15.80
C GLY A 141 5.37 -1.67 -16.58
N ILE A 142 5.55 -0.42 -16.98
CA ILE A 142 4.54 0.38 -17.71
C ILE A 142 4.02 -0.32 -18.98
N PRO A 143 4.86 -0.90 -19.86
CA PRO A 143 4.38 -1.65 -21.02
C PRO A 143 3.40 -2.78 -20.66
N MET A 144 3.71 -3.58 -19.63
CA MET A 144 2.82 -4.65 -19.17
C MET A 144 1.50 -4.08 -18.65
N ILE A 145 1.54 -3.06 -17.80
CA ILE A 145 0.32 -2.43 -17.27
C ILE A 145 -0.56 -1.91 -18.41
N LYS A 146 0.01 -1.20 -19.40
CA LYS A 146 -0.76 -0.68 -20.54
C LYS A 146 -1.39 -1.81 -21.37
N ALA A 147 -0.65 -2.88 -21.61
CA ALA A 147 -1.17 -4.05 -22.34
C ALA A 147 -2.32 -4.72 -21.58
N MET A 148 -2.20 -4.84 -20.25
CA MET A 148 -3.22 -5.41 -19.38
C MET A 148 -4.47 -4.53 -19.29
N LEU A 149 -4.33 -3.20 -19.22
CA LEU A 149 -5.47 -2.28 -19.15
C LEU A 149 -6.28 -2.17 -20.45
N ALA A 150 -5.73 -2.60 -21.59
CA ALA A 150 -6.44 -2.55 -22.87
C ALA A 150 -7.74 -3.38 -22.89
N PRO A 151 -7.76 -4.65 -22.44
CA PRO A 151 -9.00 -5.41 -22.27
C PRO A 151 -9.76 -5.09 -20.97
N TYR A 152 -9.09 -4.60 -19.92
CA TYR A 152 -9.67 -4.40 -18.58
C TYR A 152 -9.75 -2.91 -18.19
N HIS A 153 -10.44 -2.11 -19.00
CA HIS A 153 -10.48 -0.64 -18.86
C HIS A 153 -11.05 -0.13 -17.51
N GLN A 154 -11.88 -0.93 -16.84
CA GLN A 154 -12.44 -0.64 -15.52
C GLN A 154 -11.43 -0.83 -14.37
N LEU A 155 -10.32 -1.53 -14.61
CA LEU A 155 -9.37 -1.88 -13.57
C LEU A 155 -8.60 -0.63 -13.10
N GLN A 156 -8.53 -0.44 -11.79
CA GLN A 156 -7.68 0.53 -11.12
C GLN A 156 -6.47 -0.19 -10.53
N VAL A 157 -5.30 0.45 -10.59
CA VAL A 157 -4.03 -0.22 -10.28
C VAL A 157 -3.17 0.58 -9.32
N MET A 158 -2.56 -0.11 -8.35
CA MET A 158 -1.51 0.40 -7.47
C MET A 158 -0.21 -0.38 -7.72
N PRO A 159 0.68 0.07 -8.62
CA PRO A 159 1.93 -0.63 -8.89
C PRO A 159 2.88 -0.52 -7.69
N THR A 160 3.66 -1.56 -7.43
CA THR A 160 4.66 -1.60 -6.36
C THR A 160 5.83 -2.50 -6.76
N GLY A 161 7.05 -2.09 -6.43
CA GLY A 161 8.27 -2.86 -6.68
C GLY A 161 9.11 -2.27 -7.82
N GLY A 162 10.26 -1.71 -7.48
CA GLY A 162 11.14 -1.01 -8.43
C GLY A 162 10.72 0.44 -8.75
N ILE A 163 9.77 1.00 -7.99
CA ILE A 163 9.31 2.38 -8.18
C ILE A 163 10.13 3.33 -7.32
N GLY A 164 10.51 4.49 -7.88
CA GLY A 164 11.22 5.57 -7.21
C GLY A 164 11.07 6.90 -7.96
N LEU A 165 11.83 7.92 -7.56
CA LEU A 165 11.76 9.26 -8.17
C LEU A 165 12.04 9.28 -9.68
N ASN A 166 12.79 8.31 -10.18
CA ASN A 166 13.17 8.20 -11.59
C ASN A 166 12.03 7.73 -12.52
N ASN A 167 11.01 7.03 -12.02
CA ASN A 167 9.96 6.43 -12.85
C ASN A 167 8.53 6.65 -12.35
N ILE A 168 8.33 7.12 -11.11
CA ILE A 168 7.00 7.24 -10.51
C ILE A 168 6.03 8.12 -11.32
N ARG A 169 6.50 9.23 -11.90
CA ARG A 169 5.67 10.12 -12.71
C ARG A 169 5.16 9.44 -13.98
N ASP A 170 5.95 8.54 -14.56
CA ASP A 170 5.57 7.78 -15.76
C ASP A 170 4.46 6.78 -15.45
N TYR A 171 4.50 6.16 -14.27
CA TYR A 171 3.38 5.34 -13.76
C TYR A 171 2.14 6.19 -13.51
N LEU A 172 2.27 7.29 -12.76
CA LEU A 172 1.15 8.16 -12.40
C LEU A 172 0.51 8.86 -13.61
N ALA A 173 1.18 8.93 -14.75
CA ALA A 173 0.62 9.46 -16.00
C ALA A 173 -0.47 8.55 -16.61
N ILE A 174 -0.59 7.29 -16.18
CA ILE A 174 -1.63 6.35 -16.63
C ILE A 174 -2.90 6.61 -15.79
N PRO A 175 -4.06 6.96 -16.40
CA PRO A 175 -5.26 7.38 -15.66
C PRO A 175 -5.83 6.38 -14.64
N GLN A 176 -5.66 5.08 -14.93
CA GLN A 176 -6.07 3.97 -14.07
C GLN A 176 -5.16 3.76 -12.86
N ILE A 177 -3.97 4.39 -12.83
CA ILE A 177 -3.07 4.31 -11.69
C ILE A 177 -3.57 5.22 -10.59
N VAL A 178 -3.88 4.62 -9.44
CA VAL A 178 -4.46 5.31 -8.28
C VAL A 178 -3.36 5.92 -7.41
N ALA A 179 -2.32 5.16 -7.13
CA ALA A 179 -1.13 5.56 -6.38
C ALA A 179 -0.02 4.54 -6.65
N CYS A 180 1.23 4.87 -6.31
CA CYS A 180 2.34 3.91 -6.35
C CYS A 180 2.77 3.52 -4.92
N GLY A 181 3.00 2.23 -4.70
CA GLY A 181 3.63 1.74 -3.47
C GLY A 181 5.15 1.79 -3.57
N GLY A 182 5.84 2.19 -2.50
CA GLY A 182 7.30 2.12 -2.46
C GLY A 182 7.91 2.38 -1.08
N SER A 183 9.22 2.14 -0.97
CA SER A 183 9.96 2.16 0.30
C SER A 183 11.15 3.12 0.29
N TRP A 184 11.38 3.88 -0.80
CA TRP A 184 12.56 4.74 -0.94
C TRP A 184 12.57 5.92 0.05
N MET A 185 11.40 6.33 0.53
CA MET A 185 11.24 7.39 1.55
C MET A 185 11.33 6.87 2.99
N VAL A 186 11.29 5.56 3.19
CA VAL A 186 11.38 4.88 4.49
C VAL A 186 12.48 3.80 4.48
N PRO A 187 13.72 4.14 4.09
CA PRO A 187 14.78 3.14 3.99
C PRO A 187 15.08 2.52 5.36
N ALA A 188 15.22 1.19 5.38
CA ALA A 188 15.45 0.42 6.61
C ALA A 188 16.68 0.91 7.41
N SER A 189 17.71 1.41 6.72
CA SER A 189 18.90 1.98 7.36
C SER A 189 18.59 3.21 8.21
N LEU A 190 17.72 4.10 7.75
CA LEU A 190 17.33 5.30 8.51
C LEU A 190 16.36 4.97 9.64
N ILE A 191 15.47 4.00 9.45
CA ILE A 191 14.61 3.47 10.53
C ILE A 191 15.49 2.90 11.65
N LYS A 192 16.46 2.04 11.30
CA LYS A 192 17.39 1.44 12.27
C LYS A 192 18.26 2.50 12.98
N ALA A 193 18.66 3.55 12.27
CA ALA A 193 19.39 4.67 12.84
C ALA A 193 18.50 5.65 13.63
N LYS A 194 17.18 5.47 13.61
CA LYS A 194 16.18 6.38 14.19
C LYS A 194 16.29 7.82 13.66
N ASP A 195 16.70 7.96 12.39
CA ASP A 195 16.83 9.26 11.73
C ASP A 195 15.49 9.70 11.12
N TRP A 196 14.56 10.04 12.01
CA TRP A 196 13.20 10.46 11.67
C TRP A 196 13.19 11.79 10.90
N ALA A 197 14.19 12.64 11.13
CA ALA A 197 14.33 13.91 10.42
C ALA A 197 14.67 13.67 8.94
N ALA A 198 15.63 12.78 8.64
CA ALA A 198 15.94 12.41 7.27
C ALA A 198 14.77 11.73 6.57
N ILE A 199 14.04 10.84 7.26
CA ILE A 199 12.82 10.22 6.72
C ILE A 199 11.75 11.28 6.41
N GLY A 200 11.51 12.24 7.31
CA GLY A 200 10.59 13.35 7.06
C GLY A 200 10.97 14.16 5.84
N LYS A 201 12.27 14.45 5.65
CA LYS A 201 12.76 15.13 4.44
C LYS A 201 12.46 14.33 3.18
N LEU A 202 12.78 13.03 3.15
CA LEU A 202 12.50 12.16 1.99
C LEU A 202 11.00 12.04 1.70
N ALA A 203 10.16 11.98 2.74
CA ALA A 203 8.71 11.95 2.62
C ALA A 203 8.17 13.23 1.98
N ARG A 204 8.67 14.39 2.41
CA ARG A 204 8.30 15.70 1.85
C ARG A 204 8.71 15.81 0.38
N GLU A 205 9.97 15.47 0.08
CA GLU A 205 10.50 15.48 -1.28
C GLU A 205 9.67 14.57 -2.20
N ALA A 206 9.33 13.37 -1.75
CA ALA A 206 8.50 12.44 -2.51
C ALA A 206 7.08 12.98 -2.72
N SER A 207 6.43 13.51 -1.66
CA SER A 207 5.08 14.08 -1.71
C SER A 207 5.01 15.28 -2.66
N GLU A 208 5.99 16.18 -2.60
CA GLU A 208 6.07 17.34 -3.49
C GLU A 208 6.40 16.95 -4.93
N PHE A 209 7.24 15.92 -5.14
CA PHE A 209 7.62 15.47 -6.47
C PHE A 209 6.43 14.90 -7.27
N VAL A 210 5.44 14.29 -6.62
CA VAL A 210 4.29 13.70 -7.32
C VAL A 210 3.10 14.64 -7.45
N LYS A 211 3.08 15.79 -6.77
CA LYS A 211 2.00 16.79 -6.92
C LYS A 211 1.94 17.30 -8.36
#